data_AF-A2BPG3-F1
#
_entry.id   AF-A2BPG3-F1
#
_cell.length_a   1.000
_cell.length_b   1.000
_cell.length_c   1.000
_cell.angle_alpha   90.00
_cell.angle_beta   90.00
_cell.angle_gamma   90.00
#
_symmetry.space_group_name_H-M   'P 1'
#
loop_
_entity.id
_entity.type
_entity.pdbx_description
1 polymer ?
#
loop_
_entity_poly.entity_id
_entity_poly.type
_entity_poly.pdbx_seq_one_letter_code
_entity_poly.pdbx_strand_id
1 'polypeptide(L)'
;MNSNNDFWLIDSNFVGVMRFYKDKEDSDKSIAYMFIEEGIIMGIHGENPPLMKTRKKIVIEEARSLWQKLVNEGWQKTSKKW
;
A
#
# COMPACT_ATOMS: atom_id res chain seq x y z
N MET A 1 -2.37 7.69 16.23
CA MET A 1 -1.70 6.40 15.96
C MET A 1 -0.60 6.67 14.94
N ASN A 2 0.67 6.69 15.37
CA ASN A 2 1.80 6.85 14.44
C ASN A 2 1.98 5.55 13.65
N SER A 3 1.40 5.52 12.46
CA SER A 3 1.48 4.43 11.50
C SER A 3 2.80 4.50 10.72
N ASN A 4 3.94 4.42 11.42
CA ASN A 4 5.28 4.47 10.81
C ASN A 4 5.59 3.32 9.83
N ASN A 5 4.65 2.39 9.64
CA ASN A 5 4.77 1.23 8.78
C ASN A 5 3.51 1.01 7.91
N ASP A 6 2.76 2.05 7.57
CA ASP A 6 1.59 1.99 6.68
C ASP A 6 1.76 3.01 5.55
N PHE A 7 1.87 2.54 4.32
CA PHE A 7 2.25 3.33 3.16
C PHE A 7 1.24 3.14 2.05
N TRP A 8 0.91 4.23 1.36
CA TRP A 8 -0.17 4.26 0.38
C TRP A 8 0.33 4.86 -0.93
N LEU A 9 -0.07 4.23 -2.04
CA LEU A 9 0.05 4.74 -3.40
C LEU A 9 -1.33 4.82 -4.03
N ILE A 10 -1.54 5.85 -4.85
CA ILE A 10 -2.72 5.98 -5.72
C ILE A 10 -2.24 6.13 -7.16
N ASP A 11 -3.02 5.62 -8.12
CA ASP A 11 -2.71 5.86 -9.52
C ASP A 11 -3.02 7.30 -9.92
N SER A 12 -2.48 7.73 -11.06
CA SER A 12 -2.66 9.09 -11.56
C SER A 12 -4.11 9.42 -11.97
N ASN A 13 -4.95 8.41 -12.14
CA ASN A 13 -6.34 8.55 -12.58
C ASN A 13 -7.33 8.54 -11.40
N PHE A 14 -6.83 8.42 -10.17
CA PHE A 14 -7.63 8.27 -8.95
C PHE A 14 -8.60 7.08 -9.01
N VAL A 15 -8.18 5.96 -9.62
CA VAL A 15 -8.99 4.74 -9.69
C VAL A 15 -8.45 3.68 -8.72
N GLY A 16 -7.17 3.34 -8.83
CA GLY A 16 -6.51 2.33 -8.04
C GLY A 16 -5.84 2.89 -6.79
N VAL A 17 -5.83 2.07 -5.73
CA VAL A 17 -5.05 2.32 -4.51
C VAL A 17 -4.28 1.07 -4.12
N MET A 18 -3.04 1.26 -3.68
CA MET A 18 -2.18 0.23 -3.15
C MET A 18 -1.75 0.60 -1.75
N ARG A 19 -1.93 -0.32 -0.80
CA ARG A 19 -1.50 -0.17 0.59
C ARG A 19 -0.40 -1.18 0.90
N PHE A 20 0.63 -0.72 1.57
CA PHE A 20 1.78 -1.52 2.00
C PHE A 20 1.94 -1.34 3.51
N TYR A 21 1.89 -2.43 4.27
CA TYR A 21 2.16 -2.35 5.71
C TYR A 21 2.96 -3.54 6.22
N LYS A 22 3.84 -3.30 7.20
CA LYS A 22 4.66 -4.37 7.77
C LYS A 22 3.80 -5.39 8.48
N ASP A 23 4.19 -6.64 8.35
CA ASP A 23 3.72 -7.67 9.27
C ASP A 23 4.32 -7.41 10.67
N LYS A 24 3.46 -7.34 11.69
CA LYS A 24 3.84 -7.02 13.08
C LYS A 24 4.19 -8.27 13.88
N GLU A 25 3.80 -9.46 13.42
CA GLU A 25 4.05 -10.72 14.13
C GLU A 25 5.43 -11.30 13.80
N ASP A 26 6.16 -10.68 12.87
CA ASP A 26 7.45 -11.17 12.35
C ASP A 26 8.68 -10.51 13.00
N SER A 27 8.61 -10.14 14.28
CA SER A 27 9.72 -9.47 14.98
C SER A 27 10.96 -10.35 15.21
N ASP A 28 10.83 -11.67 15.03
CA ASP A 28 11.84 -12.68 15.38
C ASP A 28 12.43 -13.43 14.16
N LYS A 29 12.10 -13.03 12.93
CA LYS A 29 12.62 -13.68 11.73
C LYS A 29 13.72 -12.86 11.07
N SER A 30 14.74 -13.56 10.56
CA SER A 30 15.80 -13.00 9.72
C SER A 30 15.29 -12.37 8.42
N ILE A 31 14.03 -12.66 8.04
CA ILE A 31 13.36 -12.17 6.85
C ILE A 31 12.12 -11.38 7.28
N ALA A 32 12.05 -10.11 6.88
CA ALA A 32 10.90 -9.26 7.14
C ALA A 32 9.87 -9.36 6.01
N TYR A 33 8.59 -9.31 6.38
CA TYR A 33 7.47 -9.40 5.44
C TYR A 33 6.59 -8.14 5.46
N MET A 34 5.90 -7.94 4.34
CA MET A 34 4.94 -6.88 4.11
C MET A 34 3.62 -7.47 3.64
N PHE A 35 2.52 -6.95 4.16
CA PHE A 35 1.22 -7.08 3.52
C PHE A 35 1.05 -6.01 2.46
N ILE A 36 0.48 -6.41 1.33
CA ILE A 36 0.10 -5.54 0.23
C ILE A 36 -1.37 -5.75 -0.03
N GLU A 37 -2.13 -4.65 -0.01
CA GLU A 37 -3.54 -4.63 -0.39
C GLU A 37 -3.72 -3.80 -1.65
N GLU A 38 -4.52 -4.31 -2.57
CA GLU A 38 -4.97 -3.59 -3.75
C GLU A 38 -6.45 -3.27 -3.59
N GLY A 39 -6.84 -2.05 -3.93
CA GLY A 39 -8.21 -1.60 -3.85
C GLY A 39 -8.55 -0.57 -4.90
N ILE A 40 -9.80 -0.11 -4.82
CA ILE A 40 -10.35 0.91 -5.70
C ILE A 40 -10.70 2.13 -4.84
N ILE A 41 -10.36 3.32 -5.33
CA ILE A 41 -10.71 4.60 -4.71
C ILE A 41 -12.23 4.80 -4.78
N MET A 42 -12.81 5.28 -3.67
CA MET A 42 -14.24 5.52 -3.55
C MET A 42 -14.53 7.00 -3.35
N GLY A 43 -15.61 7.47 -3.96
CA GLY A 43 -16.00 8.89 -3.97
C GLY A 43 -15.10 9.76 -4.84
N ILE A 44 -15.41 11.06 -4.90
CA ILE A 44 -14.69 12.03 -5.72
C ILE A 44 -13.28 12.23 -5.12
N HIS A 45 -12.24 11.84 -5.86
CA HIS A 45 -10.83 11.97 -5.45
C HIS A 45 -10.46 11.30 -4.10
N GLY A 46 -11.18 10.25 -3.70
CA GLY A 46 -10.84 9.45 -2.50
C GLY A 46 -11.28 10.06 -1.17
N GLU A 47 -12.43 10.73 -1.17
CA GLU A 47 -13.11 11.22 0.03
C GLU A 47 -13.64 10.09 0.93
N ASN A 48 -13.93 8.91 0.36
CA ASN A 48 -14.42 7.75 1.10
C ASN A 48 -13.30 6.71 1.28
N PRO A 49 -13.41 5.84 2.31
CA PRO A 49 -12.52 4.70 2.45
C PRO A 49 -12.51 3.85 1.18
N PRO A 50 -11.32 3.45 0.68
CA PRO A 50 -11.22 2.65 -0.52
C PRO A 50 -11.77 1.24 -0.31
N LEU A 51 -12.26 0.65 -1.39
CA LEU A 51 -12.73 -0.72 -1.40
C LEU A 51 -11.57 -1.66 -1.71
N MET A 52 -10.98 -2.25 -0.66
CA MET A 52 -9.93 -3.26 -0.79
C MET A 52 -10.47 -4.54 -1.42
N LYS A 53 -9.72 -5.10 -2.37
CA LYS A 53 -10.10 -6.26 -3.19
C LYS A 53 -9.21 -7.46 -2.93
N THR A 54 -7.90 -7.25 -2.88
CA THR A 54 -6.92 -8.32 -2.71
C THR A 54 -5.97 -7.98 -1.58
N ARG A 55 -5.42 -9.03 -0.95
CA ARG A 55 -4.34 -8.93 0.03
C ARG A 55 -3.36 -10.06 -0.24
N LYS A 56 -2.06 -9.75 -0.22
CA LYS A 56 -0.98 -10.73 -0.25
C LYS A 56 0.10 -10.39 0.78
N LYS A 57 0.75 -11.42 1.32
CA LYS A 57 1.96 -11.29 2.15
C LYS A 57 3.16 -11.63 1.28
N ILE A 58 4.14 -10.73 1.19
CA ILE A 58 5.38 -10.93 0.44
C ILE A 58 6.59 -10.45 1.25
N VAL A 59 7.79 -10.84 0.84
CA VAL A 59 9.04 -10.38 1.50
C VAL A 59 9.26 -8.88 1.23
N ILE A 60 9.96 -8.20 2.16
CA ILE A 60 10.13 -6.75 2.09
C ILE A 60 10.88 -6.28 0.83
N GLU A 61 11.80 -7.08 0.32
CA GLU A 61 12.56 -6.81 -0.90
C GLU A 61 11.64 -6.78 -2.13
N GLU A 62 10.73 -7.74 -2.25
CA GLU A 62 9.73 -7.77 -3.32
C GLU A 62 8.75 -6.60 -3.20
N ALA A 63 8.33 -6.26 -1.98
CA ALA A 63 7.47 -5.11 -1.73
C ALA A 63 8.13 -3.79 -2.14
N ARG A 64 9.43 -3.62 -1.86
CA ARG A 64 10.21 -2.45 -2.30
C ARG A 64 10.33 -2.38 -3.82
N SER A 65 10.59 -3.51 -4.48
CA SER A 65 10.64 -3.58 -5.94
C SER A 65 9.30 -3.22 -6.59
N LEU A 66 8.18 -3.74 -6.04
CA LEU A 66 6.85 -3.37 -6.52
C LEU A 66 6.55 -1.89 -6.30
N TRP A 67 6.89 -1.36 -5.12
CA TRP A 67 6.73 0.07 -4.82
C TRP A 67 7.46 0.95 -5.83
N GLN A 68 8.75 0.65 -6.09
CA GLN A 68 9.55 1.40 -7.06
C GLN A 68 8.97 1.31 -8.47
N LYS A 69 8.53 0.12 -8.88
CA LYS A 69 7.86 -0.07 -10.17
C LYS A 69 6.62 0.82 -10.31
N LEU A 70 5.72 0.80 -9.33
CA LEU A 70 4.49 1.62 -9.37
C LEU A 70 4.81 3.12 -9.41
N VAL A 71 5.77 3.58 -8.61
CA VAL A 71 6.20 4.98 -8.64
C VAL A 71 6.75 5.37 -10.01
N ASN A 72 7.53 4.50 -10.65
CA ASN A 72 8.03 4.73 -12.02
C ASN A 72 6.91 4.72 -13.07
N GLU A 73 5.82 3.99 -12.82
CA GLU A 73 4.60 3.99 -13.64
C GLU A 73 3.69 5.20 -13.37
N GLY A 74 4.10 6.12 -12.50
CA GLY A 74 3.38 7.37 -12.23
C GLY A 74 2.44 7.31 -11.02
N TRP A 75 2.46 6.23 -10.24
CA TRP A 75 1.72 6.18 -8.98
C TRP A 75 2.31 7.16 -7.96
N GLN A 76 1.43 7.80 -7.21
CA GLN A 76 1.80 8.87 -6.29
C GLN A 76 1.58 8.43 -4.84
N LYS A 77 2.50 8.84 -3.97
CA LYS A 77 2.35 8.66 -2.53
C LYS A 77 1.18 9.50 -2.03
N THR A 78 0.33 8.91 -1.20
CA THR A 78 -0.73 9.65 -0.50
C THR A 78 -0.68 9.36 0.98
N SER A 79 -1.15 10.32 1.79
CA SER A 79 -1.57 10.04 3.16
C SER A 79 -2.99 9.47 3.14
N LYS A 80 -3.35 8.73 4.20
CA LYS A 80 -4.74 8.36 4.47
C LYS A 80 -5.57 9.65 4.63
N LYS A 81 -6.57 9.86 3.77
CA LYS A 81 -7.46 11.04 3.81
C LYS A 81 -8.76 10.80 4.57
N TRP A 82 -9.04 9.55 4.93
CA TRP A 82 -10.25 9.06 5.59
C TRP A 82 -9.92 8.40 6.95
#